data_AF-A0A382FW05-F1
#
_entry.id   AF-A0A382FW05-F1
#
_cell.length_a   1.000
_cell.length_b   1.000
_cell.length_c   1.000
_cell.angle_alpha   90.00
_cell.angle_beta   90.00
_cell.angle_gamma   90.00
#
_symmetry.space_group_name_H-M   'P 1'
#
loop_
_entity.id
_entity.type
_entity.pdbx_description
1 polymer ?
#
loop_
_entity_poly.entity_id
_entity_poly.type
_entity_poly.pdbx_seq_one_letter_code
_entity_poly.pdbx_strand_id
1 'polypeptide(L)'
;NATFEQSHLTASYFSSRDPSVPPEKVDSPYPDAQKGDLLYDFVDSILGERLPLVKAQEVIDAMSVGLAIDESIKSQSPQLVNYQDLDD
;
A
#
# COMPACT_ATOMS: atom_id res chain seq x y z
N ASN A 1 -2.83 -3.67 -16.89
CA ASN A 1 -2.44 -3.80 -15.47
C ASN A 1 -1.08 -4.42 -15.38
N ALA A 2 -0.17 -3.72 -14.71
CA ALA A 2 1.14 -4.20 -14.35
C ALA A 2 1.18 -4.50 -12.84
N THR A 3 2.07 -5.39 -12.41
CA THR A 3 2.16 -5.84 -11.02
C THR A 3 3.61 -5.90 -10.58
N PHE A 4 3.87 -5.60 -9.31
CA PHE A 4 5.16 -5.84 -8.67
C PHE A 4 5.12 -7.16 -7.89
N GLU A 5 6.19 -7.94 -8.00
CA GLU A 5 6.45 -9.11 -7.16
C GLU A 5 7.69 -8.82 -6.31
N GLN A 6 7.60 -9.03 -5.01
CA GLN A 6 8.71 -8.86 -4.07
C GLN A 6 9.16 -10.24 -3.58
N SER A 7 10.43 -10.57 -3.79
CA SER A 7 11.04 -11.84 -3.35
C SER A 7 12.25 -11.57 -2.45
N HIS A 8 12.74 -12.62 -1.77
CA HIS A 8 13.96 -12.56 -0.96
C HIS A 8 15.24 -12.19 -1.72
N LEU A 9 15.25 -12.21 -3.05
CA LEU A 9 16.43 -11.91 -3.87
C LEU A 9 16.33 -10.54 -4.52
N THR A 10 15.17 -10.21 -5.08
CA THR A 10 14.92 -8.98 -5.86
C THR A 10 13.44 -8.62 -5.89
N ALA A 11 13.15 -7.39 -6.31
CA ALA A 11 11.83 -6.99 -6.80
C ALA A 11 11.75 -7.13 -8.33
N SER A 12 10.59 -7.54 -8.83
CA SER A 12 10.30 -7.76 -10.25
C SER A 12 9.04 -6.99 -10.66
N TYR A 13 9.07 -6.34 -11.82
CA TYR A 13 7.94 -5.62 -12.39
C TYR A 13 7.41 -6.35 -13.64
N PHE A 14 6.15 -6.73 -13.59
CA PHE A 14 5.44 -7.45 -14.65
C PHE A 14 4.51 -6.49 -15.38
N SER A 15 4.88 -6.11 -16.61
CA SER A 15 4.08 -5.24 -17.47
C SER A 15 3.11 -6.01 -18.39
N SER A 16 3.29 -7.32 -18.51
CA SER A 16 2.51 -8.21 -19.38
C SER A 16 2.04 -9.46 -18.62
N ARG A 17 0.97 -10.07 -19.11
CA ARG A 17 0.48 -11.39 -18.66
C ARG A 17 1.04 -12.55 -19.49
N ASP A 18 1.76 -12.25 -20.57
CA ASP A 18 2.40 -13.25 -21.42
C ASP A 18 3.64 -13.81 -20.69
N PRO A 19 3.70 -15.13 -20.41
CA PRO A 19 4.82 -15.74 -19.70
C PRO A 19 6.14 -15.72 -20.49
N SER A 20 6.09 -15.43 -21.78
CA SER A 20 7.29 -15.26 -22.61
C SER A 20 7.93 -13.88 -22.47
N VAL A 21 7.22 -12.92 -21.89
CA VAL A 21 7.75 -11.58 -21.62
C VAL A 21 8.44 -11.61 -20.24
N PRO A 22 9.78 -11.48 -20.18
CA PRO A 22 10.48 -11.49 -18.91
C PRO A 22 10.13 -10.24 -18.07
N PRO A 23 10.01 -10.37 -16.74
CA PRO A 23 9.82 -9.22 -15.87
C PRO A 23 11.07 -8.34 -15.83
N GLU A 24 10.85 -7.04 -15.62
CA GLU A 24 11.92 -6.08 -15.36
C GLU A 24 12.40 -6.22 -13.92
N LYS A 25 13.73 -6.27 -13.72
CA LYS A 25 14.31 -6.26 -12.37
C LYS A 25 14.30 -4.84 -11.83
N VAL A 26 13.71 -4.65 -10.66
CA VAL A 26 13.73 -3.37 -9.94
C VAL A 26 14.90 -3.42 -8.95
N ASP A 27 16.00 -2.78 -9.32
CA ASP A 27 17.22 -2.66 -8.50
C ASP A 27 17.51 -1.22 -8.04
N SER A 28 16.63 -0.28 -8.41
CA SER A 28 16.67 1.07 -7.89
C SER A 28 16.60 1.02 -6.35
N PRO A 29 17.50 1.71 -5.64
CA PRO A 29 17.39 1.83 -4.20
C PRO A 29 16.00 2.38 -3.86
N TYR A 30 15.34 1.75 -2.90
CA TYR A 30 14.06 2.27 -2.39
C TYR A 30 14.29 3.72 -1.97
N PRO A 31 13.48 4.69 -2.44
CA PRO A 31 13.68 6.10 -2.12
C PRO A 31 13.73 6.23 -0.60
N ASP A 32 14.94 6.53 -0.12
CA ASP A 32 15.29 6.48 1.29
C ASP A 32 14.72 7.75 1.93
N ALA A 33 13.50 7.67 2.46
CA ALA A 33 13.22 8.44 3.66
C ALA A 33 14.03 7.75 4.76
N GLN A 34 14.98 8.46 5.39
CA GLN A 34 15.67 7.89 6.54
C GLN A 34 14.58 7.45 7.52
N LYS A 35 14.41 6.14 7.73
CA LYS A 35 13.27 5.62 8.53
C LYS A 35 13.16 6.27 9.92
N GLY A 36 14.27 6.82 10.42
CA GLY A 36 14.31 7.64 11.64
C GLY A 36 13.44 8.90 11.57
N ASP A 37 13.31 9.54 10.41
CA ASP A 37 12.52 10.76 10.23
C ASP A 37 11.02 10.52 10.48
N LEU A 38 10.53 9.31 10.17
CA LEU A 38 9.14 8.92 10.44
C LEU A 38 8.84 8.81 11.94
N LEU A 39 9.86 8.53 12.78
CA LEU A 39 9.68 8.42 14.22
C LEU A 39 9.49 9.79 14.89
N TYR A 40 10.24 10.80 14.45
CA TYR A 40 10.09 12.16 14.95
C TYR A 40 8.72 12.73 14.57
N ASP A 41 8.32 12.57 13.32
CA ASP A 41 7.00 13.02 12.84
C ASP A 41 5.85 12.34 13.61
N PHE A 42 5.99 11.06 13.94
CA PHE A 42 5.04 10.35 14.77
C PHE A 42 4.98 10.93 16.20
N VAL A 43 6.13 11.15 16.84
CA VAL A 43 6.20 11.72 18.20
C VAL A 43 5.61 13.13 18.25
N ASP A 44 6.00 14.01 17.31
CA ASP A 44 5.48 15.38 17.21
C ASP A 44 3.95 15.38 17.04
N SER A 45 3.41 14.39 16.32
CA SER A 45 1.96 14.26 16.14
C SER A 45 1.20 13.87 17.42
N ILE A 46 1.82 13.07 18.30
CA ILE A 46 1.24 12.72 19.61
C ILE A 46 1.28 13.93 20.54
N LEU A 47 2.36 14.71 20.50
CA LEU A 47 2.51 15.91 21.32
C LEU A 47 1.58 17.06 20.86
N GLY A 48 0.92 16.92 19.71
CA GLY A 48 0.05 17.94 19.12
C GLY A 48 0.81 19.07 18.43
N GLU A 49 2.12 18.91 18.25
CA GLU A 49 3.01 19.89 17.61
C GLU A 49 2.94 19.81 16.09
N ARG A 50 2.46 18.69 15.55
CA ARG A 50 2.25 18.46 14.12
C ARG A 50 0.97 17.64 13.89
N LEU A 51 0.35 17.80 12.72
CA LEU A 51 -0.68 16.84 12.30
C LEU A 51 -0.01 15.57 11.76
N PRO A 52 -0.56 14.38 12.05
CA PRO A 52 -0.01 13.15 11.51
C PRO A 52 -0.07 13.20 9.98
N LEU A 53 1.00 12.70 9.34
CA LEU A 53 1.07 12.63 7.87
C LEU A 53 -0.03 11.74 7.27
N VAL A 54 -0.43 10.71 8.00
CA VAL A 54 -1.52 9.80 7.64
C VAL A 54 -2.52 9.79 8.79
N LYS A 55 -3.78 10.12 8.50
CA LYS A 55 -4.87 10.11 9.48
C LYS A 55 -5.38 8.70 9.70
N ALA A 56 -5.99 8.47 10.87
CA ALA A 56 -6.64 7.20 11.17
C ALA A 56 -7.68 6.81 10.12
N GLN A 57 -8.47 7.77 9.62
CA GLN A 57 -9.46 7.54 8.57
C GLN A 57 -8.83 6.97 7.30
N GLU A 58 -7.70 7.52 6.86
CA GLU A 58 -7.00 7.06 5.65
C GLU A 58 -6.49 5.61 5.78
N VAL A 59 -6.12 5.19 7.00
CA VAL A 59 -5.74 3.81 7.29
C VAL A 59 -6.93 2.88 7.15
N ILE A 60 -8.08 3.25 7.72
CA ILE A 60 -9.32 2.46 7.62
C ILE A 60 -9.80 2.37 6.17
N ASP A 61 -9.75 3.47 5.42
CA ASP A 61 -10.12 3.50 4.00
C ASP A 61 -9.26 2.54 3.17
N ALA A 62 -7.95 2.53 3.40
CA ALA A 62 -7.03 1.61 2.74
C ALA A 62 -7.33 0.14 3.07
N MET A 63 -7.68 -0.15 4.33
CA MET A 63 -8.11 -1.48 4.75
C MET A 63 -9.43 -1.90 4.08
N SER A 64 -10.42 -1.01 4.00
CA SER A 64 -11.69 -1.26 3.30
C SER A 64 -11.48 -1.63 1.84
N VAL A 65 -10.58 -0.93 1.14
CA VAL A 65 -10.20 -1.28 -0.23
C VAL A 65 -9.57 -2.68 -0.29
N GLY A 66 -8.65 -2.99 0.62
CA GLY A 66 -8.00 -4.31 0.69
C GLY A 66 -9.01 -5.44 0.88
N LEU A 67 -9.98 -5.27 1.77
CA LEU A 67 -11.05 -6.25 2.01
C LEU A 67 -11.96 -6.43 0.78
N ALA A 68 -12.31 -5.34 0.09
CA ALA A 68 -13.11 -5.43 -1.13
C ALA A 68 -12.37 -6.17 -2.26
N ILE A 69 -11.05 -6.00 -2.37
CA ILE A 69 -10.21 -6.75 -3.31
C ILE A 69 -10.24 -8.24 -2.99
N ASP A 70 -10.05 -8.61 -1.72
CA ASP A 70 -10.03 -10.01 -1.29
C ASP A 70 -11.38 -10.71 -1.57
N GLU A 71 -12.49 -10.05 -1.22
CA GLU A 71 -13.83 -10.57 -1.50
C GLU A 71 -14.14 -10.60 -3.00
N SER A 72 -13.59 -9.69 -3.80
CA SER A 72 -13.74 -9.72 -5.26
C SER A 72 -13.03 -10.92 -5.89
N ILE A 73 -11.83 -11.24 -5.41
CA ILE A 73 -11.07 -12.44 -5.85
C ILE A 73 -11.85 -13.71 -5.49
N LYS A 74 -12.34 -13.79 -4.24
CA LYS A 74 -13.05 -14.95 -3.72
C LYS A 74 -14.40 -15.20 -4.41
N SER A 75 -15.15 -14.14 -4.68
CA SER A 75 -16.47 -14.22 -5.32
C SER A 75 -16.42 -14.24 -6.85
N GLN A 76 -15.25 -13.96 -7.46
CA GLN A 76 -15.07 -13.76 -8.90
C GLN A 76 -16.02 -12.70 -9.49
N SER A 77 -16.37 -11.69 -8.70
CA SER A 77 -17.28 -10.62 -9.10
C SER A 77 -16.83 -9.27 -8.54
N PRO A 78 -17.16 -8.14 -9.20
CA PRO A 78 -16.85 -6.82 -8.67
C PRO A 78 -17.53 -6.60 -7.32
N GLN A 79 -16.79 -6.09 -6.33
CA GLN A 79 -17.31 -5.73 -5.01
C GLN A 79 -17.30 -4.21 -4.83
N LEU A 80 -18.31 -3.70 -4.12
CA LEU A 80 -18.31 -2.31 -3.66
C LEU A 80 -17.34 -2.16 -2.48
N VAL A 81 -16.61 -1.04 -2.45
CA VAL A 81 -15.80 -0.68 -1.28
C VAL A 81 -16.71 -0.05 -0.24
N ASN A 82 -16.82 -0.70 0.92
CA ASN A 82 -17.59 -0.18 2.05
C ASN A 82 -16.65 0.60 2.97
N TYR A 83 -16.61 1.92 2.80
CA TYR A 83 -15.87 2.82 3.70
C TYR A 83 -16.60 2.94 5.05
N GLN A 84 -15.83 3.09 6.13
CA GLN A 84 -16.34 3.32 7.48
C GLN A 84 -15.85 4.66 7.97
N ASP A 85 -16.73 5.49 8.51
CA ASP A 85 -16.33 6.73 9.17
C ASP A 85 -16.00 6.44 10.64
N LEU A 86 -14.83 6.88 11.10
CA LEU A 86 -14.38 6.67 12.47
C LEU A 86 -15.14 7.50 13.52
N ASP A 87 -15.89 8.51 13.07
CA ASP A 87 -16.64 9.44 13.92
C ASP A 87 -18.13 9.04 14.09
N ASP A 88 -18.55 7.90 13.53
CA ASP A 88 -19.91 7.32 13.65
C ASP A 88 -20.11 6.44 14.90
#